data_AF-A0A950V0P5-F1
#
_entry.id   AF-A0A950V0P5-F1
#
_cell.length_a   1.000
_cell.length_b   1.000
_cell.length_c   1.000
_cell.angle_alpha   90.00
_cell.angle_beta   90.00
_cell.angle_gamma   90.00
#
_symmetry.space_group_name_H-M   'P 1'
#
loop_
_entity.id
_entity.type
_entity.pdbx_description
1 polymer ?
#
loop_
_entity_poly.entity_id
_entity_poly.type
_entity_poly.pdbx_seq_one_letter_code
_entity_poly.pdbx_strand_id
1 'polypeptide(L)'
;MRRSQHLASGFTLMEVLVSMALGLLVIGAGVTLFKTATNVTQTALSRSDMQQNARGALAIITRDLTQASIGIPQAGIALPTGGAGNALAACGPTQCYLTNGVYPNNLLAPVVPFDAQGANNTDAITIAYIDNTWPVTNKPVSTISPNGTSITVDTNTYDSSGNAAPAPNGKTYNDPVFGSRVGDVLMIFNTNGYAVATVTAVGANGQLTLAQGDPLNVNQPGAVAGNVRSLGYAACPAPNQAQLCPSTSAARLNVVTYFTQINPGP
;
A
#
# COMPACT_ATOMS: atom_id res chain seq x y z
N MET A 1 -84.78 22.31 -47.02
CA MET A 1 -83.68 21.77 -46.21
C MET A 1 -82.95 20.70 -47.01
N ARG A 2 -81.78 20.99 -47.58
CA ARG A 2 -80.98 19.98 -48.29
C ARG A 2 -79.67 19.81 -47.53
N ARG A 3 -79.57 18.70 -46.80
CA ARG A 3 -78.46 18.32 -45.94
C ARG A 3 -77.30 17.88 -46.85
N SER A 4 -76.23 18.67 -46.92
CA SER A 4 -75.01 18.28 -47.61
C SER A 4 -74.35 17.13 -46.85
N GLN A 5 -74.49 15.91 -47.39
CA GLN A 5 -73.70 14.77 -46.94
C GLN A 5 -72.27 14.97 -47.43
N HIS A 6 -71.35 15.24 -46.51
CA HIS A 6 -69.92 15.16 -46.80
C HIS A 6 -69.60 13.71 -47.15
N LEU A 7 -69.23 13.45 -48.40
CA LEU A 7 -68.59 12.21 -48.82
C LEU A 7 -67.27 12.11 -48.06
N ALA A 8 -67.17 11.15 -47.14
CA ALA A 8 -65.91 10.82 -46.50
C ALA A 8 -64.98 10.23 -47.57
N SER A 9 -63.96 10.99 -47.98
CA SER A 9 -62.93 10.50 -48.89
C SER A 9 -62.06 9.48 -48.16
N GLY A 10 -61.99 8.25 -48.67
CA GLY A 10 -61.03 7.25 -48.20
C GLY A 10 -59.61 7.60 -48.64
N PHE A 11 -58.61 7.11 -47.91
CA PHE A 11 -57.20 7.27 -48.26
C PHE A 11 -56.80 6.35 -49.42
N THR A 12 -55.93 6.85 -50.30
CA THR A 12 -55.33 6.01 -51.35
C THR A 12 -54.19 5.17 -50.77
N LEU A 13 -53.93 3.99 -51.35
CA LEU A 13 -52.83 3.11 -50.92
C LEU A 13 -51.45 3.81 -51.00
N MET A 14 -51.28 4.72 -51.97
CA MET A 14 -50.08 5.53 -52.13
C MET A 14 -49.87 6.52 -50.97
N GLU A 15 -50.93 7.16 -50.49
CA GLU A 15 -50.89 8.06 -49.32
C GLU A 15 -50.48 7.33 -48.04
N VAL A 16 -50.97 6.09 -47.86
CA VAL A 16 -50.60 5.25 -46.72
C VAL A 16 -49.12 4.86 -46.78
N LEU A 17 -48.60 4.50 -47.96
CA LEU A 17 -47.17 4.16 -48.11
C LEU A 17 -46.25 5.38 -47.87
N VAL A 18 -46.62 6.56 -48.37
CA VAL A 18 -45.83 7.79 -48.17
C VAL A 18 -45.85 8.21 -46.70
N SER A 19 -47.00 8.16 -46.03
CA SER A 19 -47.09 8.48 -44.59
C SER A 19 -46.32 7.49 -43.72
N MET A 20 -46.33 6.19 -44.05
CA MET A 20 -45.49 5.19 -43.37
C MET A 20 -44.00 5.44 -43.58
N ALA A 21 -43.58 5.78 -44.80
CA ALA A 21 -42.19 6.09 -45.11
C ALA A 21 -41.70 7.33 -44.32
N LEU A 22 -42.50 8.39 -44.27
CA LEU A 22 -42.20 9.59 -43.49
C LEU A 22 -42.19 9.30 -41.98
N GLY A 23 -43.14 8.50 -41.49
CA GLY A 23 -43.19 8.07 -40.09
C GLY A 23 -41.93 7.32 -39.65
N LEU A 24 -41.46 6.37 -40.47
CA LEU A 24 -40.21 5.65 -40.21
C LEU A 24 -38.98 6.57 -40.22
N LEU A 25 -38.94 7.55 -41.12
CA LEU A 25 -37.85 8.52 -41.19
C LEU A 25 -37.77 9.36 -39.90
N VAL A 26 -38.92 9.86 -39.43
CA VAL A 26 -38.99 10.65 -38.18
C VAL A 26 -38.61 9.80 -36.96
N ILE A 27 -39.13 8.57 -36.86
CA ILE A 27 -38.78 7.65 -35.76
C ILE A 27 -37.30 7.28 -35.82
N GLY A 28 -36.76 6.99 -37.00
CA GLY A 28 -35.34 6.70 -37.21
C GLY A 28 -34.44 7.85 -36.73
N ALA A 29 -34.76 9.08 -37.12
CA ALA A 29 -34.08 10.27 -36.63
C ALA A 29 -34.18 10.39 -35.10
N GLY A 30 -35.37 10.21 -34.53
CA GLY A 30 -35.59 10.25 -33.08
C GLY A 30 -34.76 9.21 -32.30
N VAL A 31 -34.69 7.97 -32.78
CA VAL A 31 -33.90 6.90 -32.17
C VAL A 31 -32.40 7.21 -32.22
N THR A 32 -31.90 7.75 -33.33
CA THR A 32 -30.47 8.13 -33.43
C THR A 32 -30.10 9.27 -32.48
N LEU A 33 -30.98 10.27 -32.33
CA LEU A 33 -30.81 11.35 -31.36
C LEU A 33 -30.82 10.80 -29.93
N PHE A 34 -31.79 9.94 -29.60
CA PHE A 34 -31.87 9.29 -28.29
C PHE A 34 -30.61 8.49 -27.99
N LYS A 35 -30.15 7.66 -28.93
CA LYS A 35 -28.89 6.89 -28.79
C LYS A 35 -27.68 7.80 -28.58
N THR A 36 -27.62 8.93 -29.27
CA THR A 36 -26.53 9.89 -29.11
C THR A 36 -26.59 10.54 -27.72
N ALA A 37 -27.78 10.93 -27.28
CA ALA A 37 -28.00 11.52 -25.95
C ALA A 37 -27.66 10.54 -24.82
N THR A 38 -28.03 9.26 -24.94
CA THR A 38 -27.67 8.24 -23.96
C THR A 38 -26.17 7.99 -23.92
N ASN A 39 -25.49 7.90 -25.08
CA ASN A 39 -24.04 7.73 -25.15
C ASN A 39 -23.28 8.91 -24.52
N VAL A 40 -23.72 10.14 -24.78
CA VAL A 40 -23.14 11.35 -24.15
C VAL A 40 -23.33 11.31 -22.64
N THR A 41 -24.53 10.93 -22.18
CA THR A 41 -24.83 10.82 -20.75
C THR A 41 -23.95 9.76 -20.07
N GLN A 42 -23.81 8.57 -20.67
CA GLN A 42 -22.95 7.50 -20.14
C GLN A 42 -21.48 7.91 -20.09
N THR A 43 -21.00 8.61 -21.12
CA THR A 43 -19.62 9.13 -21.15
C THR A 43 -19.40 10.19 -20.07
N ALA A 44 -20.37 11.08 -19.87
CA ALA A 44 -20.32 12.11 -18.83
C ALA A 44 -20.30 11.49 -17.43
N LEU A 45 -21.14 10.47 -17.18
CA LEU A 45 -21.15 9.72 -15.91
C LEU A 45 -19.81 9.02 -15.67
N SER A 46 -19.30 8.29 -16.67
CA SER A 46 -18.01 7.60 -16.57
C SER A 46 -16.86 8.57 -16.23
N ARG A 47 -16.86 9.77 -16.82
CA ARG A 47 -15.88 10.82 -16.50
C ARG A 47 -16.05 11.34 -15.08
N SER A 48 -17.30 11.53 -14.62
CA SER A 48 -17.59 11.94 -13.24
C SER A 48 -17.05 10.93 -12.23
N ASP A 49 -17.29 9.64 -12.47
CA ASP A 49 -16.84 8.56 -11.60
C ASP A 49 -15.31 8.48 -11.56
N MET A 50 -14.64 8.57 -12.71
CA MET A 50 -13.16 8.64 -12.76
C MET A 50 -12.61 9.82 -11.97
N GLN A 51 -13.23 11.00 -12.08
CA GLN A 51 -12.80 12.18 -11.32
C GLN A 51 -13.02 12.02 -9.82
N GLN A 52 -14.12 11.39 -9.40
CA GLN A 52 -14.39 11.13 -7.99
C GLN A 52 -13.37 10.14 -7.41
N ASN A 53 -13.10 9.05 -8.14
CA ASN A 53 -12.09 8.06 -7.76
C ASN A 53 -10.69 8.66 -7.72
N ALA A 54 -10.33 9.50 -8.70
CA ALA A 54 -9.05 10.21 -8.71
C ALA A 54 -8.91 11.15 -7.51
N ARG A 55 -9.96 11.91 -7.14
CA ARG A 55 -9.94 12.75 -5.93
C ARG A 55 -9.74 11.91 -4.66
N GLY A 56 -10.39 10.76 -4.56
CA GLY A 56 -10.20 9.82 -3.46
C GLY A 56 -8.76 9.31 -3.37
N ALA A 57 -8.20 8.84 -4.49
CA ALA A 57 -6.83 8.36 -4.55
C ALA A 57 -5.81 9.46 -4.19
N LEU A 58 -5.97 10.67 -4.73
CA LEU A 58 -5.10 11.81 -4.41
C LEU A 58 -5.19 12.22 -2.94
N ALA A 59 -6.36 12.10 -2.31
CA ALA A 59 -6.50 12.38 -0.87
C ALA A 59 -5.70 11.38 -0.02
N ILE A 60 -5.69 10.10 -0.39
CA ILE A 60 -4.89 9.07 0.30
C ILE A 60 -3.40 9.32 0.08
N ILE A 61 -2.96 9.57 -1.16
CA ILE A 61 -1.57 9.91 -1.48
C ILE A 61 -1.12 11.15 -0.69
N THR A 62 -1.95 12.19 -0.64
CA THR A 62 -1.66 13.42 0.11
C THR A 62 -1.51 13.12 1.59
N ARG A 63 -2.42 12.32 2.18
CA ARG A 63 -2.33 11.91 3.57
C ARG A 63 -1.03 11.17 3.89
N ASP A 64 -0.60 10.24 3.05
CA ASP A 64 0.65 9.51 3.28
C ASP A 64 1.86 10.42 3.08
N LEU A 65 1.82 11.31 2.08
CA LEU A 65 2.88 12.29 1.85
C LEU A 65 3.03 13.27 3.01
N THR A 66 1.93 13.70 3.65
CA THR A 66 2.01 14.54 4.87
C THR A 66 2.61 13.82 6.07
N GLN A 67 2.61 12.48 6.06
CA GLN A 67 3.22 11.66 7.10
C GLN A 67 4.63 11.19 6.73
N ALA A 68 5.06 11.41 5.49
CA ALA A 68 6.38 11.02 5.03
C ALA A 68 7.46 11.56 5.98
N SER A 69 8.46 10.73 6.27
CA SER A 69 9.58 11.04 7.17
C SER A 69 9.24 11.09 8.67
N ILE A 70 7.99 10.93 9.10
CA ILE A 70 7.70 10.78 10.53
C ILE A 70 8.46 9.53 11.02
N GLY A 71 9.36 9.74 11.98
CA GLY A 71 10.15 8.67 12.61
C GLY A 71 11.23 8.02 11.74
N ILE A 72 11.49 8.53 10.53
CA ILE A 72 12.58 8.05 9.67
C ILE A 72 13.75 9.02 9.75
N PRO A 73 15.01 8.54 9.81
CA PRO A 73 16.18 9.40 9.74
C PRO A 73 16.20 10.23 8.45
N GLN A 74 16.60 11.50 8.54
CA GLN A 74 16.63 12.41 7.38
C GLN A 74 17.53 11.89 6.24
N ALA A 75 18.60 11.17 6.59
CA ALA A 75 19.50 10.53 5.63
C ALA A 75 18.95 9.26 4.98
N GLY A 76 17.75 8.81 5.36
CA GLY A 76 17.18 7.51 4.99
C GLY A 76 17.76 6.36 5.82
N ILE A 77 17.25 5.15 5.55
CA ILE A 77 17.69 3.92 6.19
C ILE A 77 18.46 3.09 5.16
N ALA A 78 19.72 2.76 5.47
CA ALA A 78 20.52 1.90 4.61
C ALA A 78 19.92 0.49 4.57
N LEU A 79 19.64 -0.02 3.37
CA LEU A 79 19.15 -1.36 3.15
C LEU A 79 20.33 -2.34 3.02
N PRO A 80 20.12 -3.66 3.11
CA PRO A 80 21.22 -4.62 3.12
C PRO A 80 22.01 -4.61 1.81
N THR A 81 23.33 -4.41 1.89
CA THR A 81 24.23 -4.37 0.73
C THR A 81 25.24 -5.51 0.73
N GLY A 82 25.58 -6.03 -0.45
CA GLY A 82 26.60 -7.08 -0.61
C GLY A 82 26.16 -8.47 -0.18
N GLY A 83 24.84 -8.70 -0.07
CA GLY A 83 24.24 -10.01 0.23
C GLY A 83 23.67 -10.69 -1.02
N ALA A 84 22.50 -11.33 -0.87
CA ALA A 84 21.84 -12.13 -1.92
C ALA A 84 21.18 -11.29 -3.04
N GLY A 85 21.14 -9.96 -2.91
CA GLY A 85 20.65 -9.05 -3.92
C GLY A 85 20.36 -7.66 -3.35
N ASN A 86 19.79 -6.78 -4.16
CA ASN A 86 19.31 -5.47 -3.67
C ASN A 86 17.90 -5.62 -3.07
N ALA A 87 17.56 -4.73 -2.14
CA ALA A 87 16.21 -4.65 -1.61
C ALA A 87 15.22 -4.17 -2.68
N LEU A 88 13.99 -4.67 -2.60
CA LEU A 88 12.90 -4.42 -3.55
C LEU A 88 11.74 -3.66 -2.90
N ALA A 89 11.11 -2.79 -3.66
CA ALA A 89 9.88 -2.08 -3.32
C ALA A 89 8.66 -2.74 -3.98
N ALA A 90 7.47 -2.40 -3.48
CA ALA A 90 6.17 -2.84 -4.01
C ALA A 90 6.04 -4.37 -4.16
N CYS A 91 6.58 -5.13 -3.20
CA CYS A 91 6.36 -6.57 -3.12
C CYS A 91 5.29 -6.91 -2.09
N GLY A 92 4.29 -7.67 -2.53
CA GLY A 92 3.37 -8.38 -1.65
C GLY A 92 3.95 -9.74 -1.23
N PRO A 93 3.18 -10.55 -0.48
CA PRO A 93 3.63 -11.85 0.01
C PRO A 93 3.90 -12.87 -1.10
N THR A 94 3.28 -12.71 -2.27
CA THR A 94 3.32 -13.69 -3.37
C THR A 94 3.90 -13.16 -4.68
N GLN A 95 3.98 -11.84 -4.84
CA GLN A 95 4.45 -11.21 -6.08
C GLN A 95 4.98 -9.80 -5.83
N CYS A 96 5.94 -9.38 -6.66
CA CYS A 96 6.34 -7.98 -6.78
C CYS A 96 5.59 -7.32 -7.93
N TYR A 97 5.08 -6.11 -7.70
CA TYR A 97 4.24 -5.40 -8.66
C TYR A 97 5.03 -4.50 -9.61
N LEU A 98 6.27 -4.16 -9.28
CA LEU A 98 7.19 -3.40 -10.14
C LEU A 98 8.17 -4.35 -10.83
N THR A 99 8.44 -4.12 -12.12
CA THR A 99 9.35 -4.95 -12.92
C THR A 99 10.80 -4.86 -12.45
N ASN A 100 11.24 -3.68 -12.01
CA ASN A 100 12.56 -3.44 -11.42
C ASN A 100 12.42 -2.49 -10.20
N GLY A 101 11.76 -2.96 -9.15
CA GLY A 101 11.53 -2.21 -7.91
C GLY A 101 12.75 -2.02 -7.02
N VAL A 102 13.97 -2.03 -7.55
CA VAL A 102 15.21 -1.93 -6.75
C VAL A 102 15.35 -0.53 -6.16
N TYR A 103 15.57 -0.43 -4.86
CA TYR A 103 15.80 0.88 -4.22
C TYR A 103 17.05 1.58 -4.77
N PRO A 104 16.95 2.86 -5.20
CA PRO A 104 18.11 3.63 -5.62
C PRO A 104 19.15 3.71 -4.50
N ASN A 105 20.42 3.44 -4.84
CA ASN A 105 21.53 3.39 -3.89
C ASN A 105 21.31 2.45 -2.69
N ASN A 106 20.36 1.52 -2.79
CA ASN A 106 19.96 0.62 -1.70
C ASN A 106 19.63 1.38 -0.40
N LEU A 107 18.92 2.50 -0.54
CA LEU A 107 18.55 3.40 0.54
C LEU A 107 17.04 3.58 0.57
N LEU A 108 16.44 3.35 1.74
CA LEU A 108 15.05 3.70 2.00
C LEU A 108 14.96 5.14 2.49
N ALA A 109 14.81 6.06 1.55
CA ALA A 109 14.47 7.45 1.86
C ALA A 109 12.97 7.59 2.19
N PRO A 110 12.54 8.67 2.87
CA PRO A 110 11.12 8.91 3.16
C PRO A 110 10.21 8.92 1.93
N VAL A 111 10.74 9.38 0.80
CA VAL A 111 10.07 9.37 -0.50
C VAL A 111 11.07 8.88 -1.54
N VAL A 112 10.72 7.81 -2.25
CA VAL A 112 11.58 7.18 -3.26
C VAL A 112 10.84 7.16 -4.59
N PRO A 113 11.30 7.90 -5.61
CA PRO A 113 10.77 7.80 -6.97
C PRO A 113 11.39 6.59 -7.69
N PHE A 114 10.59 5.98 -8.56
CA PHE A 114 11.00 4.92 -9.48
C PHE A 114 10.57 5.31 -10.89
N ASP A 115 11.52 5.30 -11.82
CA ASP A 115 11.31 5.71 -13.20
C ASP A 115 10.74 4.57 -14.05
N ALA A 116 9.67 4.86 -14.79
CA ALA A 116 9.10 3.94 -15.78
C ALA A 116 8.76 2.52 -15.25
N GLN A 117 8.45 2.37 -13.96
CA GLN A 117 8.15 1.07 -13.33
C GLN A 117 6.65 0.71 -13.27
N GLY A 118 5.76 1.66 -13.55
CA GLY A 118 4.33 1.45 -13.66
C GLY A 118 3.87 1.08 -15.08
N ALA A 119 2.57 0.92 -15.25
CA ALA A 119 1.95 0.65 -16.55
C ALA A 119 2.32 1.71 -17.60
N ASN A 120 2.55 1.27 -18.84
CA ASN A 120 2.93 2.14 -19.96
C ASN A 120 4.13 3.05 -19.66
N ASN A 121 5.14 2.55 -18.94
CA ASN A 121 6.32 3.31 -18.51
C ASN A 121 5.97 4.55 -17.67
N THR A 122 4.89 4.49 -16.89
CA THR A 122 4.61 5.50 -15.87
C THR A 122 5.53 5.33 -14.67
N ASP A 123 5.67 6.39 -13.88
CA ASP A 123 6.50 6.35 -12.68
C ASP A 123 5.76 5.69 -11.51
N ALA A 124 6.55 5.22 -10.54
CA ALA A 124 6.06 4.79 -9.24
C ALA A 124 6.72 5.61 -8.12
N ILE A 125 6.04 5.71 -6.98
CA ILE A 125 6.54 6.44 -5.82
C ILE A 125 6.30 5.62 -4.56
N THR A 126 7.34 5.39 -3.79
CA THR A 126 7.25 4.77 -2.47
C THR A 126 7.37 5.84 -1.40
N ILE A 127 6.47 5.81 -0.42
CA ILE A 127 6.44 6.70 0.72
C ILE A 127 6.60 5.85 1.98
N ALA A 128 7.53 6.25 2.84
CA ALA A 128 7.81 5.57 4.09
C ALA A 128 7.56 6.49 5.30
N TYR A 129 6.95 5.95 6.33
CA TYR A 129 6.73 6.60 7.63
C TYR A 129 6.52 5.57 8.74
N ILE A 130 6.81 5.92 9.99
CA ILE A 130 6.56 5.00 11.12
C ILE A 130 5.07 4.88 11.41
N ASP A 131 4.66 3.69 11.85
CA ASP A 131 3.32 3.45 12.35
C ASP A 131 3.27 3.60 13.86
N ASN A 132 2.62 4.69 14.31
CA ASN A 132 2.42 4.98 15.73
C ASN A 132 1.31 4.13 16.38
N THR A 133 0.59 3.31 15.62
CA THR A 133 -0.47 2.43 16.14
C THR A 133 0.03 1.06 16.55
N TRP A 134 1.27 0.71 16.19
CA TRP A 134 1.92 -0.48 16.74
C TRP A 134 2.01 -0.30 18.28
N PRO A 135 1.85 -1.37 19.09
CA PRO A 135 1.45 -1.28 20.49
C PRO A 135 2.30 -0.35 21.37
N VAL A 136 3.55 -0.09 20.98
CA VAL A 136 4.41 0.96 21.54
C VAL A 136 5.18 1.64 20.41
N THR A 137 5.23 2.97 20.46
CA THR A 137 6.19 3.73 19.66
C THR A 137 7.60 3.39 20.15
N ASN A 138 8.41 2.75 19.30
CA ASN A 138 9.78 2.32 19.62
C ASN A 138 9.86 1.23 20.71
N LYS A 139 9.33 0.05 20.39
CA LYS A 139 9.30 -1.10 21.29
C LYS A 139 10.71 -1.60 21.61
N PRO A 140 11.06 -1.83 22.89
CA PRO A 140 12.35 -2.41 23.25
C PRO A 140 12.53 -3.81 22.66
N VAL A 141 13.74 -4.06 22.13
CA VAL A 141 14.20 -5.38 21.71
C VAL A 141 15.06 -5.95 22.85
N SER A 142 14.70 -7.13 23.35
CA SER A 142 15.40 -7.79 24.45
C SER A 142 16.53 -8.70 23.98
N THR A 143 16.39 -9.32 22.80
CA THR A 143 17.46 -10.12 22.18
C THR A 143 17.42 -10.00 20.65
N ILE A 144 18.59 -10.10 20.02
CA ILE A 144 18.76 -10.31 18.58
C ILE A 144 19.48 -11.65 18.45
N SER A 145 19.04 -12.53 17.55
CA SER A 145 19.79 -13.76 17.27
C SER A 145 21.21 -13.42 16.78
N PRO A 146 22.26 -14.18 17.13
CA PRO A 146 23.63 -13.94 16.63
C PRO A 146 23.73 -13.85 15.10
N ASN A 147 22.83 -14.52 14.39
CA ASN A 147 22.75 -14.49 12.92
C ASN A 147 21.84 -13.38 12.38
N GLY A 148 21.18 -12.59 13.23
CA GLY A 148 20.25 -11.52 12.84
C GLY A 148 18.93 -12.01 12.24
N THR A 149 18.61 -13.30 12.35
CA THR A 149 17.42 -13.93 11.73
C THR A 149 16.18 -13.92 12.62
N SER A 150 16.29 -13.41 13.84
CA SER A 150 15.16 -13.21 14.73
C SER A 150 15.47 -12.15 15.78
N ILE A 151 14.43 -11.54 16.29
CA ILE A 151 14.47 -10.61 17.43
C ILE A 151 13.43 -11.04 18.46
N THR A 152 13.67 -10.72 19.72
CA THR A 152 12.65 -10.82 20.77
C THR A 152 12.27 -9.42 21.18
N VAL A 153 11.01 -9.05 20.98
CA VAL A 153 10.47 -7.78 21.46
C VAL A 153 9.87 -7.96 22.85
N ASP A 154 9.78 -6.87 23.60
CA ASP A 154 9.15 -6.87 24.91
C ASP A 154 7.71 -7.45 24.87
N THR A 155 7.31 -8.24 25.87
CA THR A 155 5.97 -8.84 25.92
C THR A 155 4.98 -8.04 26.76
N ASN A 156 5.44 -6.98 27.43
CA ASN A 156 4.59 -6.11 28.23
C ASN A 156 3.45 -5.50 27.39
N THR A 157 2.39 -5.16 28.10
CA THR A 157 1.18 -4.55 27.55
C THR A 157 1.19 -3.04 27.76
N TYR A 158 0.80 -2.30 26.74
CA TYR A 158 0.87 -0.84 26.72
C TYR A 158 -0.41 -0.20 26.20
N ASP A 159 -0.82 0.94 26.77
CA ASP A 159 -1.95 1.71 26.27
C ASP A 159 -1.61 2.44 24.95
N SER A 160 -2.61 3.09 24.35
CA SER A 160 -2.43 3.89 23.13
C SER A 160 -1.51 5.11 23.27
N SER A 161 -1.14 5.48 24.50
CA SER A 161 -0.18 6.55 24.79
C SER A 161 1.24 6.00 25.08
N GLY A 162 1.44 4.68 24.98
CA GLY A 162 2.72 4.02 25.25
C GLY A 162 3.03 3.80 26.73
N ASN A 163 2.06 3.99 27.64
CA ASN A 163 2.26 3.68 29.06
C ASN A 163 1.99 2.20 29.32
N ALA A 164 2.74 1.60 30.26
CA ALA A 164 2.45 0.24 30.71
C ALA A 164 1.02 0.17 31.28
N ALA A 165 0.20 -0.71 30.73
CA ALA A 165 -1.20 -0.86 31.12
C ALA A 165 -1.58 -2.33 31.11
N PRO A 166 -2.32 -2.84 32.11
CA PRO A 166 -2.80 -4.21 32.10
C PRO A 166 -3.90 -4.42 31.05
N ALA A 167 -4.13 -5.68 30.65
CA ALA A 167 -5.30 -6.05 29.86
C ALA A 167 -6.60 -5.64 30.61
N PRO A 168 -7.66 -5.19 29.91
CA PRO A 168 -7.85 -5.20 28.45
C PRO A 168 -7.37 -3.94 27.72
N ASN A 169 -6.95 -2.89 28.44
CA ASN A 169 -6.58 -1.61 27.84
C ASN A 169 -5.17 -1.63 27.24
N GLY A 170 -4.29 -2.49 27.78
CA GLY A 170 -2.95 -2.68 27.27
C GLY A 170 -2.89 -3.64 26.08
N LYS A 171 -2.15 -3.24 25.04
CA LYS A 171 -1.87 -3.99 23.82
C LYS A 171 -0.47 -4.59 23.90
N THR A 172 -0.31 -5.80 23.40
CA THR A 172 0.99 -6.51 23.35
C THR A 172 1.39 -6.81 21.90
N TYR A 173 2.57 -7.39 21.71
CA TYR A 173 3.15 -7.65 20.38
C TYR A 173 2.27 -8.55 19.49
N ASN A 174 1.43 -9.40 20.06
CA ASN A 174 0.53 -10.32 19.36
C ASN A 174 -0.95 -9.91 19.50
N ASP A 175 -1.23 -8.64 19.80
CA ASP A 175 -2.59 -8.11 19.79
C ASP A 175 -3.26 -8.38 18.43
N PRO A 176 -4.52 -8.88 18.40
CA PRO A 176 -5.16 -9.30 17.15
C PRO A 176 -5.38 -8.15 16.17
N VAL A 177 -5.43 -6.89 16.62
CA VAL A 177 -5.68 -5.72 15.77
C VAL A 177 -4.39 -4.97 15.49
N PHE A 178 -3.60 -4.68 16.51
CA PHE A 178 -2.44 -3.79 16.43
C PHE A 178 -1.09 -4.50 16.48
N GLY A 179 -1.08 -5.78 16.85
CA GLY A 179 0.13 -6.58 16.97
C GLY A 179 0.87 -6.77 15.64
N SER A 180 2.04 -7.37 15.74
CA SER A 180 2.89 -7.71 14.60
C SER A 180 2.28 -8.89 13.85
N ARG A 181 2.32 -8.84 12.52
CA ARG A 181 1.87 -9.89 11.62
C ARG A 181 2.96 -10.28 10.63
N VAL A 182 2.80 -11.43 10.01
CA VAL A 182 3.67 -11.84 8.90
C VAL A 182 3.49 -10.86 7.74
N GLY A 183 4.59 -10.33 7.22
CA GLY A 183 4.62 -9.29 6.20
C GLY A 183 4.80 -7.87 6.74
N ASP A 184 4.73 -7.66 8.06
CA ASP A 184 5.03 -6.36 8.65
C ASP A 184 6.50 -6.01 8.44
N VAL A 185 6.77 -4.75 8.09
CA VAL A 185 8.14 -4.23 7.97
C VAL A 185 8.50 -3.50 9.26
N LEU A 186 9.63 -3.86 9.83
CA LEU A 186 10.16 -3.27 11.06
C LEU A 186 11.44 -2.50 10.77
N MET A 187 11.52 -1.31 11.33
CA MET A 187 12.77 -0.57 11.50
C MET A 187 13.34 -0.91 12.87
N ILE A 188 14.52 -1.50 12.91
CA ILE A 188 15.25 -1.83 14.14
C ILE A 188 16.44 -0.88 14.22
N PHE A 189 16.68 -0.29 15.38
CA PHE A 189 17.68 0.75 15.51
C PHE A 189 18.29 0.83 16.91
N ASN A 190 19.55 1.28 16.94
CA ASN A 190 20.31 1.60 18.13
C ASN A 190 21.43 2.60 17.78
N THR A 191 22.39 2.80 18.68
CA THR A 191 23.51 3.71 18.45
C THR A 191 24.45 3.29 17.31
N ASN A 192 24.42 2.02 16.88
CA ASN A 192 25.22 1.52 15.77
C ASN A 192 24.58 1.81 14.41
N GLY A 193 23.27 2.11 14.37
CA GLY A 193 22.56 2.49 13.16
C GLY A 193 21.14 1.94 13.08
N TYR A 194 20.68 1.74 11.86
CA TYR A 194 19.33 1.30 11.51
C TYR A 194 19.40 0.08 10.60
N ALA A 195 18.45 -0.83 10.75
CA ALA A 195 18.22 -1.94 9.84
C ALA A 195 16.71 -2.10 9.59
N VAL A 196 16.35 -2.49 8.37
CA VAL A 196 14.96 -2.83 8.01
C VAL A 196 14.86 -4.34 7.88
N ALA A 197 13.78 -4.91 8.40
CA ALA A 197 13.51 -6.34 8.27
C ALA A 197 12.02 -6.61 8.13
N THR A 198 11.67 -7.63 7.36
CA THR A 198 10.30 -8.12 7.19
C THR A 198 10.04 -9.25 8.18
N VAL A 199 8.91 -9.20 8.89
CA VAL A 199 8.49 -10.28 9.78
C VAL A 199 8.01 -11.47 8.95
N THR A 200 8.70 -12.60 9.05
CA THR A 200 8.35 -13.84 8.34
C THR A 200 7.57 -14.83 9.20
N ALA A 201 7.68 -14.73 10.53
CA ALA A 201 6.85 -15.47 11.48
C ALA A 201 6.74 -14.73 12.82
N VAL A 202 5.61 -14.89 13.50
CA VAL A 202 5.37 -14.37 14.85
C VAL A 202 5.30 -15.56 15.81
N GLY A 203 6.30 -15.68 16.67
CA GLY A 203 6.45 -16.76 17.64
C GLY A 203 5.87 -16.44 19.02
N ALA A 204 6.01 -17.39 19.93
CA ALA A 204 5.70 -17.19 21.35
C ALA A 204 6.73 -16.26 22.02
N ASN A 205 6.37 -15.71 23.19
CA ASN A 205 7.26 -14.93 24.05
C ASN A 205 7.94 -13.73 23.35
N GLY A 206 7.24 -13.06 22.44
CA GLY A 206 7.74 -11.86 21.76
C GLY A 206 8.75 -12.14 20.65
N GLN A 207 8.98 -13.39 20.26
CA GLN A 207 9.91 -13.72 19.18
C GLN A 207 9.31 -13.37 17.82
N LEU A 208 10.01 -12.56 17.03
CA LEU A 208 9.71 -12.26 15.64
C LEU A 208 10.84 -12.83 14.77
N THR A 209 10.48 -13.69 13.81
CA THR A 209 11.43 -14.30 12.89
C THR A 209 11.58 -13.41 11.66
N LEU A 210 12.83 -13.25 11.22
CA LEU A 210 13.29 -12.43 10.11
C LEU A 210 14.10 -13.32 9.15
N ALA A 211 13.44 -14.36 8.63
CA ALA A 211 14.10 -15.35 7.78
C ALA A 211 14.51 -14.73 6.44
N GLN A 212 15.60 -15.23 5.87
CA GLN A 212 16.04 -14.85 4.52
C GLN A 212 15.01 -15.30 3.47
N GLY A 213 14.96 -14.61 2.34
CA GLY A 213 14.05 -14.91 1.24
C GLY A 213 12.68 -14.25 1.41
N ASP A 214 12.62 -13.14 2.15
CA ASP A 214 11.42 -12.31 2.20
C ASP A 214 11.17 -11.66 0.83
N PRO A 215 9.90 -11.37 0.46
CA PRO A 215 9.58 -10.80 -0.86
C PRO A 215 10.24 -9.45 -1.15
N LEU A 216 10.54 -8.65 -0.13
CA LEU A 216 11.21 -7.36 -0.26
C LEU A 216 12.75 -7.50 -0.31
N ASN A 217 13.27 -8.72 -0.13
CA ASN A 217 14.69 -9.02 -0.06
C ASN A 217 15.44 -8.11 0.94
N VAL A 218 14.82 -7.73 2.06
CA VAL A 218 15.47 -6.93 3.13
C VAL A 218 16.04 -7.80 4.25
N ASN A 219 15.62 -9.06 4.37
CA ASN A 219 16.17 -9.98 5.36
C ASN A 219 17.41 -10.66 4.80
N GLN A 220 18.56 -9.99 4.91
CA GLN A 220 19.83 -10.52 4.42
C GLN A 220 20.88 -10.60 5.54
N PRO A 221 20.86 -11.66 6.37
CA PRO A 221 21.80 -11.81 7.48
C PRO A 221 23.27 -11.93 7.04
N GLY A 222 23.51 -12.35 5.79
CA GLY A 222 24.84 -12.44 5.18
C GLY A 222 25.32 -11.17 4.48
N ALA A 223 24.53 -10.09 4.45
CA ALA A 223 24.96 -8.82 3.88
C ALA A 223 26.11 -8.21 4.69
N VAL A 224 26.92 -7.35 4.05
CA VAL A 224 28.08 -6.71 4.69
C VAL A 224 27.64 -5.55 5.59
N ALA A 225 26.55 -4.87 5.24
CA ALA A 225 25.97 -3.76 5.99
C ALA A 225 24.44 -3.74 5.83
N GLY A 226 23.75 -2.87 6.59
CA GLY A 226 22.30 -2.64 6.45
C GLY A 226 21.41 -3.81 6.89
N ASN A 227 21.96 -4.73 7.69
CA ASN A 227 21.24 -5.91 8.18
C ASN A 227 21.13 -5.88 9.71
N VAL A 228 20.19 -6.67 10.25
CA VAL A 228 19.91 -6.71 11.70
C VAL A 228 21.12 -7.20 12.51
N ARG A 229 21.93 -8.11 11.96
CA ARG A 229 23.15 -8.61 12.62
C ARG A 229 24.17 -7.49 12.87
N SER A 230 24.26 -6.51 11.97
CA SER A 230 25.19 -5.37 12.07
C SER A 230 24.86 -4.41 13.22
N LEU A 231 23.63 -4.44 13.74
CA LEU A 231 23.24 -3.65 14.92
C LEU A 231 23.92 -4.16 16.21
N GLY A 232 24.60 -5.31 16.16
CA GLY A 232 25.41 -5.84 17.24
C GLY A 232 24.64 -6.79 18.14
N TYR A 233 25.33 -7.85 18.54
CA TYR A 233 24.87 -8.81 19.54
C TYR A 233 25.85 -8.77 20.71
N ALA A 234 25.46 -8.11 21.80
CA ALA A 234 26.13 -8.26 23.08
C ALA A 234 25.08 -8.20 24.20
N ALA A 235 24.97 -9.28 24.96
CA ALA A 235 24.31 -9.21 26.25
C ALA A 235 25.10 -8.23 27.13
N CYS A 236 24.40 -7.32 27.81
CA CYS A 236 25.08 -6.39 28.70
C CYS A 236 25.84 -7.14 29.81
N PRO A 237 27.00 -6.63 30.25
CA PRO A 237 27.67 -7.15 31.45
C PRO A 237 26.74 -7.03 32.68
N ALA A 238 26.96 -7.91 33.67
CA ALA A 238 26.17 -7.92 34.90
C ALA A 238 26.20 -6.55 35.60
N PRO A 239 25.08 -6.09 36.21
CA PRO A 239 23.85 -6.83 36.51
C PRO A 239 22.79 -6.83 35.39
N ASN A 240 23.04 -6.16 34.25
CA ASN A 240 22.00 -5.85 33.26
C ASN A 240 21.84 -6.93 32.18
N GLN A 241 22.10 -8.21 32.49
CA GLN A 241 22.12 -9.31 31.51
C GLN A 241 20.78 -9.54 30.77
N ALA A 242 19.68 -8.96 31.26
CA ALA A 242 18.38 -8.98 30.60
C ALA A 242 18.24 -7.94 29.45
N GLN A 243 19.28 -7.14 29.17
CA GLN A 243 19.27 -6.06 28.18
C GLN A 243 20.30 -6.28 27.07
N LEU A 244 19.99 -5.78 25.87
CA LEU A 244 20.94 -5.63 24.76
C LEU A 244 21.77 -4.37 24.95
N CYS A 245 23.08 -4.49 24.75
CA CYS A 245 24.00 -3.36 24.72
C CYS A 245 24.64 -3.26 23.32
N PRO A 246 24.42 -2.15 22.58
CA PRO A 246 23.61 -0.98 22.94
C PRO A 246 22.10 -1.24 22.94
N SER A 247 21.36 -0.43 23.70
CA SER A 247 19.90 -0.54 23.79
C SER A 247 19.26 -0.44 22.41
N THR A 248 18.48 -1.46 22.05
CA THR A 248 17.90 -1.57 20.72
C THR A 248 16.38 -1.47 20.80
N SER A 249 15.79 -0.72 19.87
CA SER A 249 14.35 -0.56 19.74
C SER A 249 13.91 -0.94 18.33
N ALA A 250 12.66 -1.34 18.20
CA ALA A 250 12.01 -1.58 16.92
C ALA A 250 10.81 -0.63 16.77
N ALA A 251 10.48 -0.26 15.55
CA ALA A 251 9.25 0.43 15.20
C ALA A 251 8.66 -0.21 13.94
N ARG A 252 7.33 -0.26 13.83
CA ARG A 252 6.70 -0.68 12.58
C ARG A 252 6.79 0.43 11.55
N LEU A 253 7.13 0.08 10.32
CA LEU A 253 7.27 0.98 9.20
C LEU A 253 6.15 0.71 8.20
N ASN A 254 5.44 1.77 7.80
CA ASN A 254 4.55 1.74 6.66
C ASN A 254 5.35 2.15 5.42
N VAL A 255 5.48 1.23 4.47
CA VAL A 255 6.15 1.46 3.19
C VAL A 255 5.11 1.27 2.08
N VAL A 256 4.53 2.38 1.63
CA VAL A 256 3.41 2.38 0.69
C VAL A 256 3.93 2.77 -0.69
N THR A 257 3.66 1.95 -1.72
CA THR A 257 4.07 2.25 -3.09
C THR A 257 2.85 2.50 -3.97
N TYR A 258 2.84 3.65 -4.63
CA TYR A 258 1.84 4.06 -5.60
C TYR A 258 2.40 3.95 -7.01
N PHE A 259 1.65 3.29 -7.88
CA PHE A 259 1.99 3.11 -9.29
C PHE A 259 0.70 3.01 -10.10
N THR A 260 0.75 3.33 -11.39
CA THR A 260 -0.38 3.05 -12.26
C THR A 260 -0.28 1.61 -12.76
N GLN A 261 -1.42 0.93 -12.87
CA GLN A 261 -1.51 -0.40 -13.46
C GLN A 261 -2.56 -0.37 -14.57
N ILE A 262 -2.32 -1.16 -15.64
CA ILE A 262 -3.36 -1.40 -16.63
C ILE A 262 -4.40 -2.26 -15.94
N ASN A 263 -5.61 -1.72 -15.74
CA ASN A 263 -6.71 -2.52 -15.22
C ASN A 263 -6.96 -3.65 -16.23
N PRO A 264 -6.81 -4.94 -15.86
CA PRO A 264 -7.46 -5.96 -16.66
C PRO A 264 -8.94 -5.58 -16.67
N GLY A 265 -9.51 -5.35 -17.85
CA GLY A 265 -10.94 -5.07 -17.95
C GLY A 265 -11.77 -6.16 -17.23
N PRO A 266 -13.08 -5.93 -17.04
CA PRO A 266 -13.97 -7.00 -16.57
C PRO A 266 -13.83 -8.28 -17.40
#